data_AF-A0A183B1L9-F1
#
_entry.id   AF-A0A183B1L9-F1
#
_cell.length_a   1.000
_cell.length_b   1.000
_cell.length_c   1.000
_cell.angle_alpha   90.00
_cell.angle_beta   90.00
_cell.angle_gamma   90.00
#
_symmetry.space_group_name_H-M   'P 1'
#
loop_
_entity.id
_entity.type
_entity.pdbx_description
1 polymer ?
#
loop_
_entity_poly.entity_id
_entity_poly.type
_entity_poly.pdbx_seq_one_letter_code
_entity_poly.pdbx_strand_id
1 'polypeptide(L)'
;MIGTDHVFCRDFILQLNEQASRCNYGDHLEEQMCGRLVAGINDLTLQRKLLEKKDLSFAEARKICKQYDDLMKATFSEEIKLFQRPKTWPKLHPMAKCIPKTQQDSGGRDERINPCL
;
A
#
# COMPACT_ATOMS: atom_id res chain seq x y z
N MET A 1 24.38 3.69 5.41
CA MET A 1 23.39 4.69 4.98
C MET A 1 22.06 4.24 5.54
N ILE A 2 21.46 5.04 6.41
CA ILE A 2 20.13 4.73 6.96
C ILE A 2 19.16 4.91 5.80
N GLY A 3 18.62 3.81 5.28
CA GLY A 3 17.51 3.85 4.34
C GLY A 3 16.34 4.46 5.08
N THR A 4 16.02 5.72 4.79
CA THR A 4 14.72 6.25 5.16
C THR A 4 13.73 5.65 4.17
N ASP A 5 12.90 4.73 4.65
CA ASP A 5 11.85 4.06 3.88
C ASP A 5 10.69 5.05 3.63
N HIS A 6 10.99 6.18 2.99
CA HIS A 6 9.96 7.11 2.56
C HIS A 6 9.17 6.50 1.43
N VAL A 7 7.91 6.21 1.73
CA VAL A 7 6.94 5.76 0.73
C VAL A 7 6.65 6.87 -0.30
N PHE A 8 6.71 8.14 0.13
CA PHE A 8 6.43 9.29 -0.73
C PHE A 8 7.53 10.35 -0.67
N CYS A 9 7.82 10.95 -1.82
CA CYS A 9 8.84 11.99 -1.95
C CYS A 9 8.52 13.24 -1.12
N ARG A 10 7.22 13.56 -0.95
CA ARG A 10 6.76 14.67 -0.11
C ARG A 10 7.29 14.56 1.32
N ASP A 11 7.25 13.37 1.91
CA ASP A 11 7.72 13.13 3.27
C ASP A 11 9.24 13.25 3.36
N PHE A 12 9.94 12.71 2.35
CA PHE A 12 11.40 12.84 2.27
C PHE A 12 11.84 14.30 2.12
N ILE A 13 11.19 15.08 1.27
CA ILE A 13 11.49 16.51 1.08
C ILE A 13 11.26 17.29 2.39
N LEU A 14 10.23 16.96 3.16
CA LEU A 14 9.98 17.61 4.46
C LEU A 14 11.12 17.34 5.44
N GLN A 15 11.54 16.07 5.59
CA GLN A 15 12.67 15.72 6.45
C GLN A 15 13.98 16.35 5.97
N LEU A 16 14.21 16.38 4.65
CA LEU A 16 15.38 16.99 4.05
C LEU A 16 15.45 18.50 4.37
N ASN A 17 14.32 19.21 4.29
CA ASN A 17 14.25 20.63 4.66
C ASN A 17 14.49 20.85 6.16
N GLU A 18 13.96 19.98 7.02
CA GLU A 18 14.22 20.06 8.46
C GLU A 18 15.72 19.87 8.75
N GLN A 19 16.35 18.87 8.12
CA GLN A 19 17.79 18.66 8.25
C GLN A 19 18.56 19.90 7.75
N ALA A 20 18.13 20.49 6.63
CA ALA A 20 18.76 21.67 6.08
C ALA A 20 18.69 22.89 6.98
N SER A 21 17.60 23.05 7.73
CA SER A 21 17.43 24.17 8.67
C SER A 21 18.51 24.24 9.76
N ARG A 22 19.19 23.11 10.01
CA ARG A 22 20.25 22.96 11.01
C ARG A 22 21.66 23.06 10.40
N CYS A 23 21.76 23.27 9.08
CA CYS A 23 23.03 23.27 8.36
C CYS A 23 23.35 24.64 7.78
N ASN A 24 24.62 25.05 7.92
CA ASN A 24 25.12 26.29 7.32
C ASN A 24 25.67 26.02 5.92
N TYR A 25 24.77 25.93 4.93
CA TYR A 25 25.17 25.70 3.53
C TYR A 25 25.59 26.98 2.79
N GLY A 26 25.23 28.15 3.31
CA GLY A 26 25.47 29.44 2.65
C GLY A 26 24.92 29.44 1.23
N ASP A 27 25.74 29.92 0.29
CA ASP A 27 25.37 30.05 -1.13
C ASP A 27 25.16 28.70 -1.84
N HIS A 28 25.65 27.60 -1.26
CA HIS A 28 25.56 26.25 -1.86
C HIS A 28 24.30 25.50 -1.41
N LEU A 29 23.37 26.14 -0.68
CA LEU A 29 22.16 25.51 -0.17
C LEU A 29 21.38 24.77 -1.26
N GLU A 30 21.21 25.41 -2.42
CA GLU A 30 20.41 24.83 -3.51
C GLU A 30 21.08 23.57 -4.10
N GLU A 31 22.38 23.64 -4.40
CA GLU A 31 23.14 22.51 -4.93
C GLU A 31 23.16 21.32 -3.96
N GLN A 32 23.40 21.59 -2.68
CA GLN A 32 23.40 20.57 -1.62
C GLN A 32 22.02 19.93 -1.45
N MET A 33 20.96 20.74 -1.51
CA MET A 33 19.58 20.24 -1.43
C MET A 33 19.21 19.38 -2.63
N CYS A 34 19.59 19.81 -3.84
CA CYS A 34 19.33 19.06 -5.06
C CYS A 34 20.08 17.72 -5.05
N GLY A 35 21.39 17.72 -4.75
CA GLY A 35 22.20 16.51 -4.69
C GLY A 35 21.69 15.51 -3.66
N ARG A 36 21.34 15.96 -2.45
CA ARG A 36 20.78 15.09 -1.41
C ARG A 36 19.40 14.55 -1.76
N LEU A 37 18.55 15.36 -2.41
CA LEU A 37 17.24 14.90 -2.87
C LEU A 37 17.40 13.77 -3.88
N VAL A 38 18.25 13.93 -4.90
CA VAL A 38 18.46 12.91 -5.94
C VAL A 38 19.09 11.65 -5.35
N ALA A 39 20.11 11.80 -4.48
CA ALA A 39 20.80 10.67 -3.88
C ALA A 39 19.95 9.89 -2.85
N GLY A 40 18.98 10.55 -2.20
CA GLY A 40 18.10 9.94 -1.21
C GLY A 40 16.81 9.34 -1.76
N ILE A 41 16.54 9.47 -3.06
CA ILE A 41 15.41 8.79 -3.71
C ILE A 41 15.77 7.33 -3.95
N ASN A 42 14.98 6.43 -3.37
CA ASN A 42 15.16 4.98 -3.53
C ASN A 42 14.54 4.45 -4.84
N ASP A 43 13.57 5.16 -5.42
CA ASP A 43 12.96 4.77 -6.68
C ASP A 43 13.90 5.10 -7.86
N LEU A 44 14.46 4.05 -8.47
CA LEU A 44 15.43 4.18 -9.57
C LEU A 44 14.83 4.84 -10.82
N THR A 45 13.52 4.69 -11.06
CA THR A 45 12.85 5.30 -12.21
C THR A 45 12.77 6.80 -12.02
N LEU A 46 12.34 7.24 -10.84
CA LEU A 46 12.30 8.66 -10.48
C LEU A 46 13.71 9.27 -10.43
N GLN A 47 14.66 8.57 -9.82
CA GLN A 47 16.05 9.03 -9.73
C GLN A 47 16.66 9.22 -11.13
N ARG A 48 16.46 8.27 -12.04
CA ARG A 48 16.94 8.37 -13.43
C ARG A 48 16.31 9.55 -14.16
N LYS A 49 14.99 9.77 -14.01
CA LYS A 49 14.29 10.92 -14.58
C LYS A 49 14.81 12.27 -14.09
N LEU A 50 15.25 12.34 -12.83
CA LEU A 50 15.89 13.54 -12.29
C LEU A 50 17.28 13.74 -12.90
N LEU A 51 18.07 12.66 -13.01
CA LEU A 51 19.43 12.69 -13.57
C LEU A 51 19.49 12.98 -15.08
N GLU A 52 18.40 12.75 -15.82
CA GLU A 52 18.30 13.12 -17.25
C GLU A 52 18.37 14.64 -17.48
N LYS A 53 18.11 15.45 -16.45
CA LYS A 53 18.20 16.91 -16.53
C LYS A 53 19.60 17.39 -16.18
N LYS A 54 20.26 18.08 -17.12
CA LYS A 54 21.62 18.59 -16.98
C LYS A 54 21.76 19.67 -15.89
N ASP A 55 20.87 20.65 -15.89
CA ASP A 55 20.92 21.81 -14.98
C ASP A 55 19.73 21.78 -14.01
N LEU A 56 19.58 20.66 -13.28
CA LEU A 56 18.44 20.43 -12.40
C LEU A 56 18.51 21.32 -11.15
N SER A 57 17.59 22.27 -11.04
CA SER A 57 17.40 23.06 -9.81
C SER A 57 16.65 22.27 -8.73
N PHE A 58 16.82 22.64 -7.46
CA PHE A 58 16.10 21.99 -6.37
C PHE A 58 14.58 22.23 -6.46
N ALA A 59 14.17 23.40 -6.97
CA ALA A 59 12.76 23.70 -7.23
C ALA A 59 12.13 22.74 -8.24
N GLU A 60 12.82 22.48 -9.35
CA GLU A 60 12.36 21.53 -10.37
C GLU A 60 12.36 20.09 -9.87
N ALA A 61 13.41 19.68 -9.16
CA ALA A 61 13.48 18.35 -8.56
C ALA A 61 12.28 18.09 -7.64
N ARG A 62 11.97 19.04 -6.74
CA ARG A 62 10.78 18.97 -5.87
C ARG A 62 9.48 18.87 -6.67
N LYS A 63 9.37 19.59 -7.79
CA LYS A 63 8.17 19.55 -8.65
C LYS A 63 8.00 18.16 -9.27
N ILE A 64 9.07 17.59 -9.84
CA ILE A 64 9.05 16.25 -10.43
C ILE A 64 8.67 15.21 -9.38
N CYS A 65 9.27 15.28 -8.20
CA CYS A 65 8.97 14.39 -7.07
C CYS A 65 7.49 14.47 -6.64
N LYS A 66 6.94 15.67 -6.48
CA LYS A 66 5.52 15.86 -6.10
C LYS A 66 4.57 15.27 -7.15
N GLN A 67 4.88 15.47 -8.43
CA GLN A 67 4.09 14.91 -9.53
C GLN A 67 4.16 13.38 -9.57
N TYR A 68 5.31 12.80 -9.22
CA TYR A 68 5.46 11.36 -9.12
C TYR A 68 4.59 10.77 -8.00
N ASP A 69 4.59 11.40 -6.82
CA ASP A 69 3.72 10.99 -5.71
C ASP A 69 2.23 11.08 -6.09
N ASP A 70 1.83 12.15 -6.79
CA ASP A 70 0.45 12.34 -7.22
C ASP A 70 0.01 11.25 -8.22
N LEU A 71 0.91 10.87 -9.13
CA LEU A 71 0.69 9.75 -10.04
C LEU A 71 0.55 8.42 -9.29
N MET A 72 1.51 8.11 -8.40
CA MET A 72 1.46 6.90 -7.57
C MET A 72 0.15 6.81 -6.79
N LYS A 73 -0.24 7.90 -6.13
CA LYS A 73 -1.49 7.97 -5.36
C LYS A 73 -2.72 7.74 -6.24
N ALA A 74 -2.74 8.28 -7.46
CA ALA A 74 -3.82 8.05 -8.41
C ALA A 74 -3.91 6.58 -8.81
N THR A 75 -2.78 5.94 -9.14
CA THR A 75 -2.72 4.51 -9.49
C THR A 75 -3.22 3.64 -8.35
N PHE A 76 -2.75 3.85 -7.12
CA PHE A 76 -3.26 3.10 -5.95
C PHE A 76 -4.75 3.32 -5.73
N SER A 77 -5.26 4.55 -5.90
CA SER A 77 -6.70 4.82 -5.77
C SER A 77 -7.54 4.15 -6.86
N GLU A 78 -6.99 3.97 -8.05
CA GLU A 78 -7.70 3.36 -9.19
C GLU A 78 -7.74 1.84 -9.05
N GLU A 79 -6.64 1.23 -8.62
CA GLU A 79 -6.58 -0.20 -8.26
C GLU A 79 -7.55 -0.52 -7.11
N ILE A 80 -7.59 0.29 -6.05
CA ILE A 80 -8.52 0.10 -4.92
C ILE A 80 -9.99 0.19 -5.37
N LYS A 81 -10.33 0.99 -6.39
CA LYS A 81 -11.68 1.05 -6.94
C LYS A 81 -12.02 -0.18 -7.78
N LEU A 82 -11.06 -0.72 -8.53
CA LEU A 82 -11.27 -1.91 -9.34
C LEU A 82 -11.51 -3.16 -8.47
N PHE A 83 -10.88 -3.25 -7.30
CA PHE A 83 -11.02 -4.40 -6.39
C PHE A 83 -12.18 -4.29 -5.39
N GLN A 84 -12.88 -3.15 -5.30
CA GLN A 84 -14.07 -3.04 -4.46
C GLN A 84 -15.31 -3.61 -5.16
N ARG A 85 -15.48 -4.93 -5.04
CA ARG A 85 -16.77 -5.60 -5.27
C ARG A 85 -17.77 -5.13 -4.21
N PRO A 86 -18.98 -4.65 -4.57
CA PRO A 86 -20.00 -4.32 -3.58
C PRO A 86 -20.30 -5.57 -2.75
N LYS A 87 -20.14 -5.51 -1.44
CA LYS A 87 -20.77 -6.46 -0.51
C LYS A 87 -22.25 -6.11 -0.38
N THR A 88 -22.99 -6.13 -1.47
CA THR A 88 -24.44 -6.34 -1.39
C THR A 88 -24.64 -7.82 -1.19
N TRP A 89 -24.82 -8.22 0.07
CA TRP A 89 -25.39 -9.52 0.38
C TRP A 89 -26.78 -9.51 -0.27
N PRO A 90 -27.07 -10.36 -1.26
CA PRO A 90 -28.47 -10.61 -1.59
C PRO A 90 -29.07 -11.13 -0.29
N LYS A 91 -30.15 -10.52 0.18
CA LYS A 91 -30.95 -11.12 1.26
C LYS A 91 -31.32 -12.51 0.75
N LEU A 92 -30.63 -13.55 1.24
CA LEU A 92 -31.05 -14.92 1.00
C LEU A 92 -32.43 -15.01 1.63
N HIS A 93 -33.45 -15.13 0.79
CA HIS A 93 -34.76 -15.51 1.25
C HIS A 93 -34.63 -16.86 1.97
N PRO A 94 -35.28 -17.05 3.13
CA PRO A 94 -35.22 -18.32 3.84
C PRO A 94 -35.69 -19.43 2.91
N MET A 95 -34.81 -20.39 2.62
CA MET A 95 -35.16 -21.59 1.86
C MET A 95 -36.23 -22.35 2.64
N ALA A 96 -37.35 -22.65 1.97
CA ALA A 96 -38.39 -23.50 2.51
C ALA A 96 -37.80 -24.86 2.89
N LYS A 97 -38.08 -25.32 4.12
CA LYS A 97 -37.62 -26.61 4.63
C LYS A 97 -38.29 -27.73 3.83
N CYS A 98 -37.55 -28.38 2.94
CA CYS A 98 -37.94 -29.69 2.42
C CYS A 98 -37.86 -30.69 3.58
N ILE A 99 -39.01 -31.17 4.03
CA ILE A 99 -39.15 -32.25 5.01
C ILE A 99 -38.95 -33.57 4.25
N PRO A 100 -37.93 -34.39 4.57
CA PRO A 100 -37.86 -35.75 4.06
C PRO A 100 -38.88 -36.61 4.83
N LYS A 101 -39.87 -37.16 4.13
CA LYS A 101 -40.65 -38.29 4.60
C LYS A 101 -39.85 -39.56 4.32
N THR A 102 -39.52 -40.33 5.35
CA THR A 102 -39.24 -41.77 5.18
C THR A 102 -39.90 -42.56 6.29
N GLN A 103 -40.62 -43.59 5.86
CA GLN A 103 -41.47 -44.51 6.60
C GLN A 103 -40.73 -45.31 7.68
N GLN A 104 -41.51 -45.66 8.71
CA GLN A 104 -41.21 -46.65 9.74
C GLN A 104 -40.94 -48.03 9.13
N ASP A 105 -39.99 -48.77 9.71
CA ASP A 105 -40.23 -50.16 10.11
C ASP A 105 -39.31 -50.55 11.29
N SER A 106 -39.61 -51.69 11.90
CA SER A 106 -39.63 -51.97 13.32
C SER A 106 -38.61 -53.05 13.68
N GLY A 107 -38.09 -53.09 14.92
CA GLY A 107 -37.62 -54.36 15.51
C GLY A 107 -36.39 -54.35 16.43
N GLY A 108 -36.60 -54.08 17.72
CA GLY A 108 -36.22 -54.97 18.84
C GLY A 108 -34.76 -55.34 19.22
N ARG A 109 -34.34 -54.74 20.35
CA ARG A 109 -33.71 -55.29 21.58
C ARG A 109 -32.19 -55.64 21.72
N ASP A 110 -31.63 -55.03 22.79
CA ASP A 110 -30.58 -55.44 23.77
C ASP A 110 -29.34 -56.23 23.31
N GLU A 111 -28.12 -55.74 23.61
CA GLU A 111 -27.38 -56.06 24.85
C GLU A 111 -25.99 -55.38 24.85
N ARG A 112 -25.39 -55.34 26.05
CA ARG A 112 -24.26 -54.56 26.59
C ARG A 112 -22.87 -54.91 26.01
N ILE A 113 -21.92 -53.96 26.15
CA ILE A 113 -20.61 -54.04 26.87
C ILE A 113 -19.57 -53.09 26.22
N ASN A 114 -19.05 -52.15 27.03
CA ASN A 114 -17.79 -51.37 26.87
C ASN A 114 -16.62 -52.23 27.43
N PRO A 115 -15.29 -51.99 27.20
CA PRO A 115 -14.63 -50.75 26.76
C PRO A 115 -13.36 -50.93 25.86
N CYS A 116 -12.82 -49.79 25.42
CA CYS A 116 -11.41 -49.47 25.11
C CYS A 116 -10.39 -50.56 24.71
N LEU A 117 -9.83 -50.42 23.51
CA LEU A 117 -8.42 -50.73 23.19
C LEU A 117 -7.78 -49.53 22.48
#